data_AF-A0A366LTH6-F1
#
_entry.id   AF-A0A366LTH6-F1
#
_cell.length_a   1.000
_cell.length_b   1.000
_cell.length_c   1.000
_cell.angle_alpha   90.00
_cell.angle_beta   90.00
_cell.angle_gamma   90.00
#
_symmetry.space_group_name_H-M   'P 1'
#
loop_
_entity.id
_entity.type
_entity.pdbx_description
1 polymer ?
#
loop_
_entity_poly.entity_id
_entity_poly.type
_entity_poly.pdbx_seq_one_letter_code
_entity_poly.pdbx_strand_id
1 'polypeptide(L)'
;MNEEQIPQIGPCYACGRAFRVDAGEVVMFTVDPETGLPPGLSVLGTRREPSPEAVARAVEKPVCPDCVARAERFTAESDTPPSWPTWP
;
A
#
# COMPACT_ATOMS: atom_id res chain seq x y z
N MET A 1 28.18 -14.98 -2.29
CA MET A 1 27.88 -14.43 -3.63
C MET A 1 26.93 -13.28 -3.38
N ASN A 2 27.36 -12.04 -3.63
CA ASN A 2 26.51 -10.88 -3.44
C ASN A 2 25.63 -10.79 -4.69
N GLU A 3 24.41 -11.29 -4.62
CA GLU A 3 23.42 -11.10 -5.67
C GLU A 3 23.12 -9.60 -5.73
N GLU A 4 23.89 -8.89 -6.55
CA GLU A 4 23.60 -7.52 -6.97
C GLU A 4 22.20 -7.53 -7.58
N GLN A 5 21.22 -7.20 -6.74
CA GLN A 5 19.84 -7.10 -7.16
C GLN A 5 19.78 -6.00 -8.22
N ILE A 6 19.58 -6.42 -9.47
CA ILE A 6 19.43 -5.50 -10.59
C ILE A 6 18.22 -4.64 -10.27
N PRO A 7 18.37 -3.32 -10.13
CA PRO A 7 17.25 -2.46 -9.80
C PRO A 7 16.19 -2.57 -10.89
N GLN A 8 15.03 -3.10 -10.53
CA GLN A 8 13.92 -3.17 -11.46
C GLN A 8 13.24 -1.81 -11.49
N ILE A 9 12.96 -1.28 -12.69
CA ILE A 9 12.15 -0.06 -12.80
C ILE A 9 10.71 -0.51 -12.95
N GLY A 10 9.87 -0.14 -11.99
CA GLY A 10 8.47 -0.55 -11.95
C GLY A 10 7.53 0.60 -11.55
N PRO A 11 6.23 0.51 -11.90
CA PRO A 11 5.25 1.51 -11.49
C PRO A 11 4.87 1.35 -10.02
N CYS A 12 4.74 2.47 -9.32
CA CYS A 12 4.16 2.52 -7.98
C CYS A 12 2.68 2.16 -8.02
N TYR A 13 2.25 1.22 -7.19
CA TYR A 13 0.85 0.85 -7.06
C TYR A 13 -0.05 2.04 -6.68
N ALA A 14 0.41 2.92 -5.78
CA ALA A 14 -0.40 4.00 -5.25
C ALA A 14 -0.51 5.24 -6.17
N CYS A 15 0.56 5.63 -6.85
CA CYS A 15 0.57 6.84 -7.69
C CYS A 15 0.85 6.59 -9.18
N GLY A 16 1.14 5.35 -9.59
CA GLY A 16 1.43 4.98 -10.97
C GLY A 16 2.80 5.43 -11.51
N ARG A 17 3.55 6.28 -10.76
CA ARG A 17 4.86 6.77 -11.19
C ARG A 17 5.88 5.63 -11.25
N ALA A 18 6.67 5.59 -12.33
CA ALA A 18 7.80 4.68 -12.42
C ALA A 18 8.90 5.10 -11.42
N PHE A 19 9.44 4.14 -10.69
CA PHE A 19 10.52 4.36 -9.74
C PHE A 19 11.43 3.14 -9.68
N ARG A 20 12.58 3.31 -9.02
CA ARG A 20 13.53 2.23 -8.78
C ARG A 20 12.96 1.31 -7.70
N VAL A 21 12.71 0.06 -8.07
CA VAL A 21 12.21 -1.01 -7.22
C VAL A 21 13.41 -1.84 -6.79
N ASP A 22 13.94 -1.52 -5.62
CA ASP A 22 14.91 -2.35 -4.93
C ASP A 22 14.10 -3.29 -4.01
N ALA A 23 13.89 -4.54 -4.43
CA ALA A 23 12.95 -5.48 -3.80
C ALA A 23 13.24 -5.78 -2.31
N GLY A 24 14.46 -5.52 -1.84
CA GLY A 24 14.83 -5.62 -0.42
C GLY A 24 14.53 -4.38 0.44
N GLU A 25 14.19 -3.25 -0.17
CA GLU A 25 14.03 -1.95 0.52
C GLU A 25 12.62 -1.35 0.32
N VAL A 26 11.94 -1.74 -0.75
CA VAL A 26 10.62 -1.22 -1.12
C VAL A 26 9.48 -1.95 -0.41
N VAL A 27 8.48 -1.19 0.03
CA VAL A 27 7.26 -1.76 0.59
C VAL A 27 6.45 -2.42 -0.52
N MET A 28 6.19 -3.72 -0.36
CA MET A 28 5.34 -4.50 -1.25
C MET A 28 3.94 -4.61 -0.67
N PHE A 29 2.92 -4.39 -1.50
CA PHE A 29 1.51 -4.50 -1.12
C PHE A 29 0.84 -5.62 -1.89
N THR A 30 0.12 -6.48 -1.19
CA THR A 30 -0.67 -7.55 -1.81
C THR A 30 -1.95 -6.96 -2.41
N VAL A 31 -2.16 -7.16 -3.71
CA VAL A 31 -3.25 -6.56 -4.48
C VAL A 31 -3.90 -7.63 -5.36
N ASP A 32 -5.23 -7.74 -5.32
CA ASP A 32 -5.99 -8.53 -6.28
C ASP A 32 -6.00 -7.80 -7.64
N PRO A 33 -5.40 -8.37 -8.71
CA PRO A 33 -5.33 -7.72 -10.02
C PRO A 33 -6.69 -7.48 -10.67
N GLU A 34 -7.75 -8.22 -10.29
CA GLU A 34 -9.10 -8.00 -10.83
C GLU A 34 -9.73 -6.72 -10.29
N THR A 35 -9.55 -6.45 -8.99
CA THR A 35 -10.17 -5.31 -8.32
C THR A 35 -9.24 -4.12 -8.20
N GLY A 36 -7.93 -4.35 -8.33
CA GLY A 36 -6.91 -3.36 -8.08
C GLY A 36 -6.83 -2.96 -6.60
N LEU A 37 -7.37 -3.77 -5.69
CA LEU A 37 -7.42 -3.50 -4.25
C LEU A 37 -6.78 -4.63 -3.44
N PRO A 38 -6.35 -4.38 -2.19
CA PRO A 38 -5.91 -5.43 -1.30
C PRO A 38 -7.02 -6.46 -1.07
N PRO A 39 -6.69 -7.76 -1.02
CA PRO A 39 -7.66 -8.79 -0.63
C PRO A 39 -8.30 -8.43 0.71
N GLY A 40 -9.63 -8.33 0.70
CA GLY A 40 -10.40 -8.00 1.89
C GLY A 40 -10.65 -6.51 2.10
N LEU A 41 -10.28 -5.65 1.14
CA LEU A 41 -10.74 -4.27 1.06
C LEU A 41 -11.81 -4.15 -0.04
N SER A 42 -12.94 -3.54 0.30
CA SER A 42 -13.97 -3.19 -0.68
C SER A 42 -13.66 -1.84 -1.34
N VAL A 43 -14.30 -1.57 -2.48
CA VAL A 43 -14.26 -0.26 -3.15
C VAL A 43 -14.73 0.90 -2.26
N LEU A 44 -15.53 0.60 -1.23
CA LEU A 44 -16.02 1.58 -0.24
C LEU A 44 -15.03 1.79 0.92
N GLY A 45 -13.84 1.17 0.86
CA GLY A 45 -12.85 1.22 1.94
C GLY A 45 -13.24 0.38 3.17
N THR A 46 -14.28 -0.45 3.07
CA THR A 46 -14.68 -1.32 4.18
C THR A 46 -13.92 -2.64 4.14
N ARG A 47 -13.60 -3.16 5.32
CA ARG A 47 -12.99 -4.49 5.45
C ARG A 47 -14.05 -5.56 5.20
N ARG A 48 -13.73 -6.52 4.34
CA ARG A 48 -14.54 -7.71 4.05
C ARG A 48 -13.65 -8.93 4.15
N GLU A 49 -14.23 -10.09 4.48
CA GLU A 49 -13.54 -11.36 4.32
C GLU A 49 -13.16 -11.57 2.84
N PRO A 50 -11.87 -11.71 2.50
CA PRO A 50 -11.47 -12.00 1.12
C PRO A 50 -11.93 -13.40 0.71
N SER A 51 -12.35 -13.57 -0.55
CA SER A 51 -12.62 -14.92 -1.06
C SER A 51 -11.30 -15.68 -1.24
N PRO A 52 -11.31 -17.03 -1.14
CA PRO A 52 -10.11 -17.82 -1.38
C PRO A 52 -9.50 -17.57 -2.76
N GLU A 53 -10.33 -17.34 -3.79
CA GLU A 53 -9.84 -17.01 -5.13
C GLU A 53 -9.13 -15.66 -5.16
N ALA A 54 -9.67 -14.65 -4.47
CA ALA A 54 -9.07 -13.31 -4.37
C ALA A 54 -7.70 -13.34 -3.70
N VAL A 55 -7.52 -14.17 -2.67
CA VAL A 55 -6.22 -14.37 -2.02
C VAL A 55 -5.26 -15.11 -2.95
N ALA A 56 -5.72 -16.17 -3.62
CA ALA A 56 -4.88 -17.01 -4.48
C ALA A 56 -4.32 -16.28 -5.70
N ARG A 57 -5.06 -15.30 -6.24
CA ARG A 57 -4.65 -14.51 -7.41
C ARG A 57 -3.97 -13.18 -7.06
N ALA A 58 -3.87 -12.86 -5.77
CA ALA A 58 -3.27 -11.61 -5.35
C ALA A 58 -1.78 -11.58 -5.69
N VAL A 59 -1.32 -10.43 -6.17
CA VAL A 59 0.07 -10.19 -6.56
C VAL A 59 0.68 -9.10 -5.70
N GLU A 60 1.96 -9.23 -5.41
CA GLU A 60 2.70 -8.19 -4.71
C GLU A 60 3.06 -7.06 -5.68
N LYS A 61 2.71 -5.83 -5.30
CA LYS A 61 3.05 -4.62 -6.07
C LYS A 61 3.88 -3.65 -5.23
N PRO A 62 4.91 -3.03 -5.81
CA PRO A 62 5.78 -2.12 -5.08
C PRO A 62 5.12 -0.74 -4.89
N VAL A 63 5.36 -0.13 -3.74
CA VAL A 63 4.91 1.24 -3.40
C VAL A 63 6.13 2.12 -3.23
N CYS A 64 6.15 3.28 -3.91
CA CYS A 64 7.27 4.20 -3.80
C CYS A 64 7.38 4.83 -2.40
N PRO A 65 8.59 5.17 -1.95
CA PRO A 65 8.83 5.72 -0.61
C PRO A 65 8.05 7.01 -0.34
N ASP A 66 7.83 7.84 -1.37
CA ASP A 66 6.98 9.04 -1.24
C ASP A 66 5.55 8.71 -0.80
N CYS A 67 4.97 7.65 -1.37
CA CYS A 67 3.61 7.22 -1.05
C CYS A 67 3.54 6.59 0.34
N VAL A 68 4.58 5.84 0.74
CA VAL A 68 4.71 5.30 2.10
C VAL A 68 4.79 6.45 3.11
N ALA A 69 5.69 7.41 2.91
CA ALA A 69 5.84 8.57 3.79
C ALA A 69 4.56 9.41 3.87
N ARG A 70 3.81 9.51 2.77
CA ARG A 70 2.50 10.18 2.77
C ARG A 70 1.46 9.42 3.59
N ALA A 71 1.43 8.09 3.50
CA ALA A 71 0.53 7.26 4.29
C ALA A 71 0.86 7.34 5.79
N GLU A 72 2.14 7.30 6.15
CA GLU A 72 2.60 7.44 7.54
C GLU A 72 2.19 8.78 8.16
N ARG A 73 2.34 9.89 7.41
CA ARG A 73 1.87 11.21 7.86
C ARG A 73 0.37 11.22 8.12
N PHE A 74 -0.41 10.66 7.19
CA PHE A 74 -1.87 10.61 7.33
C PHE A 74 -2.30 9.79 8.55
N THR A 75 -1.64 8.66 8.82
CA THR A 75 -1.88 7.86 10.03
C THR A 75 -1.55 8.67 11.29
N ALA A 76 -0.39 9.35 11.33
CA ALA A 76 -0.01 10.17 12.47
C ALA A 76 -0.99 11.32 12.74
N GLU A 77 -1.53 11.95 11.70
CA GLU A 77 -2.56 12.98 11.81
C GLU A 77 -3.90 12.41 12.29
N SER A 78 -4.27 11.20 11.83
CA SER A 78 -5.52 10.52 12.21
C SER A 78 -5.52 9.98 13.64
N ASP A 79 -4.34 9.62 14.16
CA ASP A 79 -4.14 9.20 15.56
C ASP A 79 -4.22 10.37 16.55
N THR A 80 -4.28 11.62 16.08
CA THR A 80 -4.52 12.78 16.94
C THR A 80 -6.02 12.82 17.28
N PRO A 81 -6.44 12.54 18.53
CA PRO A 81 -7.85 12.63 18.88
C PRO A 81 -8.32 14.07 18.66
N PRO A 82 -9.51 14.29 18.06
CA PRO A 82 -10.01 15.63 17.82
C PRO A 82 -10.14 16.37 19.16
N SER A 83 -9.39 17.46 19.31
CA SER A 83 -9.55 18.36 20.44
C SER A 83 -10.76 19.25 20.18
N TRP A 84 -11.93 18.80 20.61
CA TRP A 84 -13.09 19.68 20.66
C TRP A 84 -12.89 20.63 21.85
N PRO A 85 -12.88 21.97 21.66
CA PRO A 85 -13.00 22.86 22.80
C PRO A 85 -14.33 22.55 23.50
N THR A 86 -14.27 22.19 24.78
CA THR A 86 -15.45 21.97 25.60
C THR A 86 -16.31 23.24 25.57
N TRP A 87 -17.53 23.10 25.07
CA TRP A 87 -18.53 24.17 25.15
C TRP A 87 -18.94 24.36 26.62
N PRO A 88 -19.03 25.59 27.14
CA PRO A 88 -19.46 25.85 28.51
C PRO A 88 -20.91 25.46 28.78
#